data_AF-A0A6V7IYG4-F1
#
_entry.id   AF-A0A6V7IYG4-F1
#
_cell.length_a   1.000
_cell.length_b   1.000
_cell.length_c   1.000
_cell.angle_alpha   90.00
_cell.angle_beta   90.00
_cell.angle_gamma   90.00
#
_symmetry.space_group_name_H-M   'P 1'
#
loop_
_entity.id
_entity.type
_entity.pdbx_description
1 polymer ?
#
loop_
_entity_poly.entity_id
_entity_poly.type
_entity_poly.pdbx_seq_one_letter_code
_entity_poly.pdbx_strand_id
1 'polypeptide(L)' 'YQSEWYRLPLRLQMMLIPIMVRSLKPCQLTAGKLYVMSMESFGA' A
#
# COMPACT_ATOMS: atom_id res chain seq x y z
N TYR A 1 10.35 9.86 -1.50
CA TYR A 1 9.41 10.92 -1.92
C TYR A 1 8.65 11.41 -0.69
N GLN A 2 9.23 12.35 0.07
CA GLN A 2 8.61 12.90 1.27
C GLN A 2 7.64 14.01 0.86
N SER A 3 6.42 13.62 0.47
CA SER A 3 5.34 14.59 0.36
C SER A 3 4.94 15.00 1.78
N GLU A 4 4.98 16.30 2.10
CA GLU A 4 4.57 16.85 3.39
C GLU A 4 3.04 16.83 3.52
N TRP A 5 2.44 15.65 3.45
CA TRP A 5 0.98 15.45 3.49
C TRP A 5 0.33 16.07 4.73
N TYR A 6 1.08 16.13 5.84
CA TYR A 6 0.66 16.76 7.09
C TYR A 6 0.57 18.30 7.03
N ARG A 7 1.16 18.94 6.01
CA ARG A 7 1.05 20.39 5.76
C ARG A 7 -0.10 20.77 4.82
N LEU A 8 -0.79 19.78 4.23
CA LEU A 8 -1.92 20.04 3.32
C LEU A 8 -3.16 20.51 4.10
N PRO A 9 -4.10 21.22 3.47
CA PRO A 9 -5.41 21.50 4.06
C PRO A 9 -6.09 20.23 4.59
N LEU A 10 -6.79 20.34 5.72
CA LEU A 10 -7.42 19.21 6.43
C LEU A 10 -8.26 18.32 5.50
N ARG A 11 -8.99 18.93 4.56
CA ARG A 11 -9.80 18.20 3.56
C ARG A 11 -8.97 17.23 2.71
N LEU A 12 -7.78 17.65 2.27
CA LEU A 12 -6.89 16.81 1.47
C LEU A 12 -6.24 15.72 2.33
N GLN A 13 -5.87 16.03 3.57
CA GLN A 13 -5.35 15.02 4.50
C GLN A 13 -6.38 13.90 4.72
N MET A 14 -7.63 14.26 4.96
CA MET A 14 -8.73 13.30 5.14
C MET A 14 -8.98 12.43 3.91
N MET A 15 -8.73 12.96 2.70
CA MET A 15 -8.79 12.17 1.47
C MET A 15 -7.58 11.23 1.32
N LEU A 16 -6.40 11.62 1.79
CA LEU A 16 -5.18 10.83 1.68
C LEU A 16 -5.11 9.69 2.71
N ILE A 17 -5.62 9.89 3.92
CA ILE A 17 -5.63 8.85 4.99
C ILE A 17 -6.17 7.49 4.50
N PRO A 18 -7.38 7.38 3.91
CA PRO A 18 -7.88 6.09 3.44
C PRO A 18 -7.10 5.51 2.25
N ILE A 19 -6.40 6.35 1.48
CA ILE A 19 -5.50 5.90 0.42
C ILE A 19 -4.26 5.26 1.05
N MET A 20 -3.61 5.97 1.98
CA MET A 20 -2.43 5.47 2.69
C MET A 20 -2.73 4.17 3.43
N VAL A 21 -3.84 4.11 4.18
CA VAL A 21 -4.25 2.89 4.90
C VAL A 21 -4.44 1.70 3.95
N ARG A 22 -5.04 1.91 2.77
CA ARG A 22 -5.21 0.85 1.77
C ARG A 22 -3.90 0.46 1.10
N SER A 23 -3.01 1.41 0.84
CA SER A 23 -1.70 1.19 0.22
C SER A 23 -0.72 0.48 1.15
N LEU A 24 -0.88 0.60 2.47
CA LEU A 24 -0.10 -0.17 3.45
C LEU A 24 -0.36 -1.67 3.37
N LYS A 25 -1.53 -2.07 2.84
CA LYS A 25 -1.77 -3.46 2.47
C LYS A 25 -1.26 -3.66 1.04
N PRO A 26 -0.10 -4.31 0.83
CA PRO A 26 0.39 -4.55 -0.52
C PRO A 26 -0.65 -5.37 -1.30
N CYS A 27 -0.81 -5.06 -2.59
CA CYS A 27 -1.56 -5.89 -3.51
C CYS A 27 -0.85 -7.25 -3.60
N GLN A 28 -1.42 -8.26 -2.96
CA GLN A 28 -0.86 -9.61 -2.95
C GLN A 28 -1.38 -10.38 -4.15
N LEU A 29 -0.47 -10.79 -5.02
CA LEU A 29 -0.77 -11.73 -6.08
C LEU A 29 -0.74 -13.13 -5.47
N THR A 30 -1.84 -13.88 -5.54
CA THR A 30 -1.88 -15.25 -5.00
C THR A 30 -2.10 -16.28 -6.09
N ALA A 31 -1.37 -17.40 -6.04
CA ALA A 31 -1.65 -18.56 -6.86
C ALA A 31 -2.73 -19.41 -6.18
N GLY A 32 -3.91 -19.52 -6.81
CA GLY A 32 -5.01 -20.33 -6.30
C GLY A 32 -5.54 -19.93 -4.91
N LYS A 33 -5.24 -18.72 -4.40
CA LYS A 33 -5.46 -18.27 -3.01
C LYS A 33 -4.65 -19.02 -1.94
N LEU A 34 -3.72 -19.89 -2.34
CA LEU A 34 -2.94 -20.74 -1.43
C LEU A 34 -1.51 -20.22 -1.23
N TYR A 35 -0.99 -19.47 -2.21
CA TYR A 35 0.40 -19.03 -2.19
C TYR A 35 0.52 -17.56 -2.56
N VAL A 36 1.07 -16.72 -1.68
CA VAL A 36 1.40 -15.33 -1.99
C VAL A 36 2.68 -15.32 -2.81
N MET A 37 2.58 -14.87 -4.05
CA MET A 37 3.72 -14.69 -4.94
C MET A 37 4.45 -13.39 -4.56
N SER A 38 5.71 -13.51 -4.18
CA SER A 38 6.62 -12.40 -3.95
C SER A 38 7.94 -12.66 -4.67
N MET A 39 8.75 -11.62 -4.89
CA MET A 39 10.09 -11.82 -5.48
C MET A 39 11.00 -12.64 -4.55
N GLU A 40 10.76 -12.57 -3.24
CA GLU A 40 11.45 -13.36 -2.22
C GLU A 40 11.21 -14.87 -2.41
N SER A 41 10.00 -15.27 -2.83
CA SER A 41 9.69 -16.66 -3.13
C SER A 41 10.18 -17.15 -4.49
N PHE A 42 10.58 -16.26 -5.39
CA PHE A 42 10.99 -16.63 -6.74
C PHE A 42 12.41 -17.20 -6.82
N GLY A 43 13.25 -16.94 -5.81
CA GLY A 43 14.66 -17.37 -5.77
C GLY A 43 14.96 -18.53 -4.81
N ALA A 44 13.93 -19.14 -4.22
CA ALA A 44 14.06 -20.32 -3.35
C ALA A 44 14.01 -21.63 -4.17
#